data_AF-A0A8C3VYV9-F1
#
_entry.id   AF-A0A8C3VYV9-F1
#
_cell.length_a   1.000
_cell.length_b   1.000
_cell.length_c   1.000
_cell.angle_alpha   90.00
_cell.angle_beta   90.00
_cell.angle_gamma   90.00
#
_symmetry.space_group_name_H-M   'P 1'
#
loop_
_entity.id
_entity.type
_entity.pdbx_description
1 polymer ?
#
loop_
_entity_poly.entity_id
_entity_poly.type
_entity_poly.pdbx_seq_one_letter_code
_entity_poly.pdbx_strand_id
1 'polypeptide(L)'
;MKALESEVPDAHFTVDKQNVSLWPQEPPRKTGPCLGLGRCLTVRAAVVLLTLLLVASVLLQAILYPWFMGTISDIKTSAQLLQGRVDNVSTLRSEIKRNSGGVEAAGVQVQMVNASLDHVHSQIRRLETSVKEADARLQMLTSRWEEVAKLNAQIPELKRDLDKASALNAKVRELQSGLGNISKMLKQQNDILQMISRGWKYFRGNFYYFSLIKKTWYSAQQFCLSRDSHLTSVTSESEQEFLYKMTGGLTYWIGLTKAGSEGEWYWVDDTPFDKVQSTRFWIPGEPNNAENNEHCANIKKSSLQSWNDVSCDNALLFICKRPYVPSEP
;
A
#
# COMPACT_ATOMS: atom_id res chain seq x y z
N MET A 1 -79.08 -48.16 -6.69
CA MET A 1 -78.75 -47.24 -5.57
C MET A 1 -79.64 -46.01 -5.66
N LYS A 2 -79.78 -45.26 -4.55
CA LYS A 2 -80.44 -43.92 -4.51
C LYS A 2 -79.55 -42.91 -5.27
N ALA A 3 -80.03 -41.86 -5.94
CA ALA A 3 -81.02 -40.82 -5.59
C ALA A 3 -80.51 -39.88 -4.47
N LEU A 4 -80.66 -38.54 -4.52
CA LEU A 4 -81.43 -37.69 -5.45
C LEU A 4 -80.83 -36.24 -5.57
N GLU A 5 -81.42 -35.46 -6.49
CA GLU A 5 -81.58 -33.99 -6.69
C GLU A 5 -81.60 -33.06 -5.44
N SER A 6 -81.57 -31.71 -5.51
CA SER A 6 -81.20 -30.70 -6.56
C SER A 6 -81.19 -29.26 -5.97
N GLU A 7 -80.76 -28.27 -6.79
CA GLU A 7 -81.27 -26.88 -6.90
C GLU A 7 -81.17 -25.82 -5.77
N VAL A 8 -81.46 -24.58 -6.20
CA VAL A 8 -81.20 -23.22 -5.64
C VAL A 8 -82.23 -22.31 -6.35
N PRO A 9 -83.00 -21.36 -5.73
CA PRO A 9 -82.42 -20.13 -5.17
C PRO A 9 -83.23 -19.33 -4.09
N ASP A 10 -82.69 -18.15 -3.78
CA ASP A 10 -83.37 -16.85 -3.52
C ASP A 10 -83.95 -16.43 -2.15
N ALA A 11 -84.16 -15.10 -2.06
CA ALA A 11 -84.36 -14.29 -0.85
C ALA A 11 -85.80 -13.78 -0.65
N HIS A 12 -86.10 -13.13 0.48
CA HIS A 12 -86.74 -11.79 0.47
C HIS A 12 -86.77 -11.04 1.83
N PHE A 13 -87.10 -9.73 1.76
CA PHE A 13 -87.31 -8.75 2.85
C PHE A 13 -88.61 -8.97 3.67
N THR A 14 -88.70 -8.42 4.90
CA THR A 14 -89.59 -7.26 5.28
C THR A 14 -89.47 -6.85 6.77
N VAL A 15 -90.27 -5.86 7.21
CA VAL A 15 -90.13 -5.05 8.45
C VAL A 15 -91.53 -4.82 9.08
N ASP A 16 -91.60 -4.49 10.39
CA ASP A 16 -92.32 -3.31 10.98
C ASP A 16 -93.23 -3.51 12.25
N LYS A 17 -93.37 -2.40 13.01
CA LYS A 17 -94.48 -1.94 13.92
C LYS A 17 -94.90 -2.61 15.26
N GLN A 18 -94.82 -1.78 16.33
CA GLN A 18 -95.89 -1.40 17.31
C GLN A 18 -96.42 -2.43 18.36
N ASN A 19 -97.15 -2.09 19.46
CA ASN A 19 -97.26 -0.91 20.40
C ASN A 19 -98.30 -1.25 21.54
N VAL A 20 -98.61 -0.30 22.45
CA VAL A 20 -99.83 -0.20 23.33
C VAL A 20 -99.74 -0.79 24.77
N SER A 21 -100.69 -0.40 25.64
CA SER A 21 -100.70 -0.40 27.12
C SER A 21 -102.11 -0.70 27.71
N LEU A 22 -102.31 -0.73 29.05
CA LEU A 22 -103.48 -0.16 29.81
C LEU A 22 -103.50 -0.47 31.34
N TRP A 23 -104.41 0.17 32.08
CA TRP A 23 -104.64 0.07 33.55
C TRP A 23 -106.00 -0.63 33.94
N PRO A 24 -106.93 -0.07 34.76
CA PRO A 24 -107.24 -0.52 36.14
C PRO A 24 -108.72 -0.95 36.38
N GLN A 25 -109.13 -1.22 37.63
CA GLN A 25 -110.34 -0.66 38.31
C GLN A 25 -110.59 -1.22 39.73
N GLU A 26 -111.62 -0.71 40.45
CA GLU A 26 -111.74 -0.76 41.93
C GLU A 26 -113.10 -1.37 42.49
N PRO A 27 -114.05 -0.75 43.25
CA PRO A 27 -114.92 -1.44 44.23
C PRO A 27 -116.44 -1.42 43.77
N PRO A 28 -117.56 -1.26 44.58
CA PRO A 28 -117.78 -1.18 46.05
C PRO A 28 -119.14 -1.68 46.68
N ARG A 29 -119.24 -1.62 48.04
CA ARG A 29 -120.47 -1.24 48.85
C ARG A 29 -121.66 -2.26 48.93
N LYS A 30 -122.77 -2.12 49.71
CA LYS A 30 -123.34 -1.05 50.60
C LYS A 30 -124.39 -1.57 51.65
N THR A 31 -124.49 -0.86 52.80
CA THR A 31 -125.63 -0.55 53.73
C THR A 31 -127.08 -1.12 53.57
N GLY A 32 -127.79 -1.32 54.70
CA GLY A 32 -129.27 -1.39 54.80
C GLY A 32 -129.84 -1.34 56.26
N PRO A 33 -130.94 -0.59 56.60
CA PRO A 33 -131.35 -0.37 58.02
C PRO A 33 -132.88 -0.45 58.36
N CYS A 34 -133.25 -0.09 59.62
CA CYS A 34 -134.57 0.45 60.08
C CYS A 34 -135.76 -0.55 60.26
N LEU A 35 -136.86 -0.26 61.00
CA LEU A 35 -137.31 0.92 61.79
C LEU A 35 -138.40 0.57 62.87
N GLY A 36 -138.36 1.20 64.06
CA GLY A 36 -139.53 1.58 64.89
C GLY A 36 -140.25 0.48 65.73
N LEU A 37 -141.16 0.80 66.69
CA LEU A 37 -141.46 2.07 67.39
C LEU A 37 -142.41 1.79 68.60
N GLY A 38 -142.33 2.53 69.74
CA GLY A 38 -143.55 2.86 70.53
C GLY A 38 -143.60 2.88 72.07
N ARG A 39 -143.04 3.93 72.73
CA ARG A 39 -143.46 4.50 74.06
C ARG A 39 -143.28 3.59 75.32
N CYS A 40 -143.20 4.07 76.56
CA CYS A 40 -143.27 5.44 77.14
C CYS A 40 -142.46 5.60 78.47
N LEU A 41 -142.28 6.86 78.90
CA LEU A 41 -142.01 7.36 80.28
C LEU A 41 -140.63 7.17 80.98
N THR A 42 -140.33 8.19 81.81
CA THR A 42 -139.16 8.39 82.72
C THR A 42 -137.82 8.79 82.05
N VAL A 43 -137.12 9.77 82.66
CA VAL A 43 -136.18 10.67 81.92
C VAL A 43 -134.79 10.88 82.57
N ARG A 44 -134.59 10.54 83.86
CA ARG A 44 -133.43 11.04 84.64
C ARG A 44 -132.14 10.20 84.64
N ALA A 45 -132.07 9.04 83.99
CA ALA A 45 -130.89 8.17 84.02
C ALA A 45 -129.92 8.32 82.82
N ALA A 46 -130.44 8.54 81.60
CA ALA A 46 -129.67 8.36 80.36
C ALA A 46 -128.54 9.38 80.14
N VAL A 47 -128.68 10.60 80.67
CA VAL A 47 -127.73 11.72 80.40
C VAL A 47 -126.35 11.47 81.03
N VAL A 48 -126.29 10.78 82.19
CA VAL A 48 -125.03 10.55 82.92
C VAL A 48 -124.17 9.47 82.25
N LEU A 49 -124.78 8.50 81.56
CA LEU A 49 -124.05 7.41 80.93
C LEU A 49 -123.34 7.84 79.62
N LEU A 50 -123.98 8.72 78.85
CA LEU A 50 -123.45 9.22 77.58
C LEU A 50 -122.25 10.16 77.75
N THR A 51 -122.21 10.98 78.81
CA THR A 51 -121.06 11.84 79.10
C THR A 51 -119.84 11.04 79.52
N LEU A 52 -120.01 10.00 80.34
CA LEU A 52 -118.92 9.11 80.77
C LEU A 52 -118.26 8.37 79.58
N LEU A 53 -119.04 7.90 78.62
CA LEU A 53 -118.52 7.23 77.41
C LEU A 53 -117.68 8.18 76.53
N LEU A 54 -118.11 9.43 76.36
CA LEU A 54 -117.34 10.43 75.60
C LEU A 54 -116.00 10.79 76.27
N VAL A 55 -116.01 10.97 77.60
CA VAL A 55 -114.78 11.28 78.36
C VAL A 55 -113.77 10.12 78.26
N ALA A 56 -114.22 8.87 78.35
CA ALA A 56 -113.35 7.71 78.21
C ALA A 56 -112.64 7.64 76.83
N SER A 57 -113.36 7.93 75.74
CA SER A 57 -112.78 7.93 74.38
C SER A 57 -111.69 9.00 74.20
N VAL A 58 -111.93 10.22 74.70
CA VAL A 58 -110.97 11.33 74.56
C VAL A 58 -109.70 11.08 75.37
N LEU A 59 -109.83 10.53 76.59
CA LEU A 59 -108.68 10.15 77.42
C LEU A 59 -107.82 9.05 76.76
N LEU A 60 -108.45 8.06 76.11
CA LEU A 60 -107.73 6.99 75.42
C LEU A 60 -106.92 7.51 74.23
N GLN A 61 -107.48 8.45 73.45
CA GLN A 61 -106.77 9.10 72.34
C GLN A 61 -105.62 10.01 72.84
N ALA A 62 -105.82 10.72 73.95
CA ALA A 62 -104.80 11.60 74.53
C ALA A 62 -103.54 10.85 75.03
N ILE A 63 -103.67 9.59 75.43
CA ILE A 63 -102.54 8.77 75.92
C ILE A 63 -101.79 8.07 74.77
N LEU A 64 -102.51 7.53 73.78
CA LEU A 64 -101.89 6.73 72.71
C LEU A 64 -101.20 7.58 71.63
N TYR A 65 -101.72 8.77 71.31
CA TYR A 65 -101.19 9.58 70.21
C TYR A 65 -99.75 10.11 70.45
N PRO A 66 -99.38 10.61 71.64
CA PRO A 66 -98.00 11.02 71.92
C PRO A 66 -97.00 9.87 71.84
N TRP A 67 -97.38 8.68 72.32
CA TRP A 67 -96.53 7.49 72.32
C TRP A 67 -96.19 7.04 70.89
N PHE A 68 -97.21 6.89 70.03
CA PHE A 68 -97.04 6.45 68.64
C PHE A 68 -96.21 7.44 67.80
N MET A 69 -96.42 8.75 67.99
CA MET A 69 -95.65 9.79 67.30
C MET A 69 -94.17 9.81 67.73
N GLY A 70 -93.88 9.47 68.98
CA GLY A 70 -92.50 9.33 69.47
C GLY A 70 -91.74 8.24 68.74
N THR A 71 -92.32 7.04 68.59
CA THR A 71 -91.68 5.90 67.90
C THR A 71 -91.33 6.21 66.45
N ILE A 72 -92.20 6.94 65.73
CA ILE A 72 -91.94 7.35 64.34
C ILE A 72 -90.77 8.34 64.24
N SER A 73 -90.54 9.18 65.26
CA SER A 73 -89.41 10.11 65.30
C SER A 73 -88.07 9.37 65.41
N ASP A 74 -87.96 8.38 66.30
CA ASP A 74 -86.73 7.57 66.46
C ASP A 74 -86.44 6.67 65.25
N ILE A 75 -87.49 6.18 64.58
CA ILE A 75 -87.34 5.48 63.29
C ILE A 75 -86.77 6.43 62.23
N LYS A 76 -87.21 7.70 62.19
CA LYS A 76 -86.72 8.70 61.23
C LYS A 76 -85.26 9.11 61.47
N THR A 77 -84.86 9.35 62.72
CA THR A 77 -83.46 9.67 63.06
C THR A 77 -82.53 8.48 62.78
N SER A 78 -82.97 7.26 63.12
CA SER A 78 -82.25 6.02 62.81
C SER A 78 -82.10 5.80 61.31
N ALA A 79 -83.16 6.06 60.52
CA ALA A 79 -83.11 5.98 59.06
C ALA A 79 -82.14 6.99 58.45
N GLN A 80 -82.11 8.25 58.93
CA GLN A 80 -81.16 9.26 58.46
C GLN A 80 -79.70 8.90 58.82
N LEU A 81 -79.46 8.34 60.01
CA LEU A 81 -78.14 7.83 60.41
C LEU A 81 -77.69 6.67 59.52
N LEU A 82 -78.58 5.73 59.21
CA LEU A 82 -78.32 4.62 58.30
C LEU A 82 -78.06 5.11 56.86
N GLN A 83 -78.81 6.09 56.39
CA GLN A 83 -78.63 6.67 55.05
C GLN A 83 -77.24 7.32 54.92
N GLY A 84 -76.81 8.15 55.87
CA GLY A 84 -75.45 8.71 55.86
C GLY A 84 -74.34 7.65 55.90
N ARG A 85 -74.57 6.50 56.53
CA ARG A 85 -73.64 5.35 56.48
C ARG A 85 -73.66 4.64 55.14
N VAL A 86 -74.81 4.51 54.48
CA VAL A 86 -74.94 3.98 53.11
C VAL A 86 -74.26 4.90 52.11
N ASP A 87 -74.45 6.22 52.22
CA ASP A 87 -73.82 7.22 51.36
C ASP A 87 -72.29 7.15 51.49
N ASN A 88 -71.74 7.10 52.70
CA ASN A 88 -70.30 6.92 52.93
C ASN A 88 -69.75 5.59 52.37
N VAL A 89 -70.51 4.49 52.49
CA VAL A 89 -70.16 3.20 51.87
C VAL A 89 -70.21 3.27 50.34
N SER A 90 -71.11 4.07 49.77
CA SER A 90 -71.16 4.33 48.32
C SER A 90 -69.94 5.13 47.84
N THR A 91 -69.51 6.13 48.61
CA THR A 91 -68.29 6.91 48.36
C THR A 91 -67.06 5.99 48.40
N LEU A 92 -66.87 5.22 49.48
CA LEU A 92 -65.77 4.25 49.60
C LEU A 92 -65.77 3.21 48.46
N ARG A 93 -66.94 2.72 48.04
CA ARG A 93 -67.07 1.82 46.87
C ARG A 93 -66.60 2.52 45.58
N SER A 94 -66.91 3.79 45.40
CA SER A 94 -66.47 4.56 44.23
C SER A 94 -64.95 4.77 44.22
N GLU A 95 -64.33 5.04 45.38
CA GLU A 95 -62.89 5.17 45.53
C GLU A 95 -62.15 3.85 45.32
N ILE A 96 -62.65 2.74 45.89
CA ILE A 96 -62.09 1.40 45.66
C ILE A 96 -62.16 1.05 44.16
N LYS A 97 -63.26 1.37 43.47
CA LYS A 97 -63.37 1.14 42.02
C LYS A 97 -62.39 2.01 41.21
N ARG A 98 -62.24 3.29 41.57
CA ARG A 98 -61.26 4.21 40.96
C ARG A 98 -59.82 3.73 41.18
N ASN A 99 -59.51 3.25 42.38
CA ASN A 99 -58.19 2.73 42.73
C ASN A 99 -57.92 1.38 42.06
N SER A 100 -58.92 0.50 41.90
CA SER A 100 -58.80 -0.75 41.11
C SER A 100 -58.41 -0.44 39.66
N GLY A 101 -59.15 0.45 38.99
CA GLY A 101 -58.82 0.87 37.62
C GLY A 101 -57.44 1.55 37.52
N GLY A 102 -57.01 2.25 38.57
CA GLY A 102 -55.65 2.79 38.67
C GLY A 102 -54.56 1.71 38.81
N VAL A 103 -54.82 0.66 39.59
CA VAL A 103 -53.92 -0.51 39.74
C VAL A 103 -53.88 -1.35 38.46
N GLU A 104 -55.01 -1.53 37.78
CA GLU A 104 -55.10 -2.20 36.48
C GLU A 104 -54.30 -1.41 35.42
N ALA A 105 -54.46 -0.09 35.35
CA ALA A 105 -53.69 0.77 34.45
C ALA A 105 -52.18 0.77 34.78
N ALA A 106 -51.80 0.79 36.06
CA ALA A 106 -50.42 0.64 36.49
C ALA A 106 -49.84 -0.74 36.12
N GLY A 107 -50.65 -1.81 36.19
CA GLY A 107 -50.27 -3.14 35.72
C GLY A 107 -49.94 -3.17 34.23
N VAL A 108 -50.74 -2.51 33.39
CA VAL A 108 -50.47 -2.37 31.95
C VAL A 108 -49.20 -1.55 31.70
N GLN A 109 -48.95 -0.48 32.47
CA GLN A 109 -47.70 0.28 32.39
C GLN A 109 -46.48 -0.56 32.77
N VAL A 110 -46.56 -1.36 33.84
CA VAL A 110 -45.49 -2.29 34.24
C VAL A 110 -45.23 -3.35 33.17
N GLN A 111 -46.27 -3.90 32.54
CA GLN A 111 -46.11 -4.83 31.40
C GLN A 111 -45.41 -4.17 30.21
N MET A 112 -45.76 -2.94 29.86
CA MET A 112 -45.10 -2.18 28.79
C MET A 112 -43.62 -1.88 29.12
N VAL A 113 -43.32 -1.53 30.37
CA VAL A 113 -41.93 -1.34 30.84
C VAL A 113 -41.15 -2.66 30.78
N ASN A 114 -41.75 -3.79 31.17
CA ASN A 114 -41.08 -5.10 31.09
C ASN A 114 -40.79 -5.48 29.64
N ALA A 115 -41.74 -5.33 28.72
CA ALA A 115 -41.53 -5.58 27.29
C ALA A 115 -40.45 -4.67 26.69
N SER A 116 -40.36 -3.41 27.14
CA SER A 116 -39.27 -2.50 26.77
C SER A 116 -37.93 -2.96 27.33
N LEU A 117 -37.88 -3.44 28.58
CA LEU A 117 -36.68 -3.98 29.21
C LEU A 117 -36.19 -5.26 28.52
N ASP A 118 -37.11 -6.16 28.14
CA ASP A 118 -36.81 -7.35 27.34
C ASP A 118 -36.25 -6.99 25.96
N HIS A 119 -36.80 -5.95 25.32
CA HIS A 119 -36.26 -5.42 24.08
C HIS A 119 -34.82 -4.89 24.28
N VAL A 120 -34.57 -4.11 25.33
CA VAL A 120 -33.21 -3.62 25.67
C VAL A 120 -32.24 -4.76 25.96
N HIS A 121 -32.65 -5.79 26.71
CA HIS A 121 -31.85 -7.00 26.92
C HIS A 121 -31.60 -7.81 25.63
N SER A 122 -32.46 -7.70 24.62
CA SER A 122 -32.23 -8.28 23.30
C SER A 122 -31.25 -7.46 22.46
N GLN A 123 -31.30 -6.12 22.56
CA GLN A 123 -30.35 -5.20 21.93
C GLN A 123 -28.94 -5.40 22.51
N ILE A 124 -28.81 -5.45 23.84
CA ILE A 124 -27.53 -5.68 24.54
C ILE A 124 -26.88 -6.98 24.06
N ARG A 125 -27.62 -8.10 24.01
CA ARG A 125 -27.08 -9.40 23.54
C ARG A 125 -26.69 -9.40 22.04
N ARG A 126 -27.33 -8.57 21.20
CA ARG A 126 -26.89 -8.34 19.80
C ARG A 126 -25.62 -7.48 19.74
N LEU A 127 -25.49 -6.51 20.65
CA LEU A 127 -24.31 -5.67 20.76
C LEU A 127 -23.10 -6.49 21.24
N GLU A 128 -23.25 -7.30 22.30
CA GLU A 128 -22.22 -8.20 22.82
C GLU A 128 -21.68 -9.19 21.77
N THR A 129 -22.58 -9.78 20.97
CA THR A 129 -22.18 -10.70 19.89
C THR A 129 -21.47 -9.96 18.76
N SER A 130 -21.94 -8.77 18.38
CA SER A 130 -21.26 -7.90 17.39
C SER A 130 -19.87 -7.45 17.87
N VAL A 131 -19.71 -7.13 19.15
CA VAL A 131 -18.42 -6.76 19.77
C VAL A 131 -17.47 -7.96 19.80
N LYS A 132 -17.95 -9.16 20.14
CA LYS A 132 -17.12 -10.39 20.10
C LYS A 132 -16.64 -10.72 18.69
N GLU A 133 -17.46 -10.51 17.66
CA GLU A 133 -17.02 -10.70 16.28
C GLU A 133 -16.04 -9.60 15.82
N ALA A 134 -16.23 -8.35 16.27
CA ALA A 134 -15.28 -7.27 16.02
C ALA A 134 -13.91 -7.54 16.67
N ASP A 135 -13.88 -8.07 17.89
CA ASP A 135 -12.65 -8.48 18.57
C ASP A 135 -11.94 -9.63 17.83
N ALA A 136 -12.68 -10.68 17.44
CA ALA A 136 -12.11 -11.77 16.64
C ALA A 136 -11.51 -11.28 15.30
N ARG A 137 -12.16 -10.30 14.65
CA ARG A 137 -11.64 -9.64 13.43
C ARG A 137 -10.39 -8.80 13.73
N LEU A 138 -10.32 -8.13 14.88
CA LEU A 138 -9.12 -7.39 15.32
C LEU A 138 -7.95 -8.34 15.60
N GLN A 139 -8.16 -9.45 16.31
CA GLN A 139 -7.12 -10.45 16.56
C GLN A 139 -6.57 -11.05 15.25
N MET A 140 -7.43 -11.32 14.26
CA MET A 140 -7.01 -11.74 12.91
C MET A 140 -6.21 -10.66 12.16
N LEU A 141 -6.51 -9.37 12.37
CA LEU A 141 -5.73 -8.28 11.80
C LEU A 141 -4.35 -8.16 12.48
N THR A 142 -4.28 -8.32 13.80
CA THR A 142 -3.01 -8.30 14.56
C THR A 142 -2.05 -9.40 14.10
N SER A 143 -2.51 -10.65 13.95
CA SER A 143 -1.64 -11.74 13.48
C SER A 143 -1.14 -11.52 12.04
N ARG A 144 -1.97 -10.95 11.15
CA ARG A 144 -1.52 -10.53 9.80
C ARG A 144 -0.50 -9.39 9.84
N TRP A 145 -0.59 -8.48 10.82
CA TRP A 145 0.43 -7.45 11.02
C TRP A 145 1.78 -8.02 11.47
N GLU A 146 1.79 -9.11 12.25
CA GLU A 146 3.02 -9.83 12.61
C GLU A 146 3.67 -10.49 11.39
N GLU A 147 2.89 -11.06 10.47
CA GLU A 147 3.39 -11.58 9.18
C GLU A 147 4.02 -10.45 8.33
N VAL A 148 3.37 -9.29 8.24
CA VAL A 148 3.90 -8.11 7.53
C VAL A 148 5.18 -7.58 8.19
N ALA A 149 5.24 -7.54 9.52
CA ALA A 149 6.44 -7.14 10.26
C ALA A 149 7.62 -8.12 10.00
N LYS A 150 7.33 -9.42 9.97
CA LYS A 150 8.32 -10.47 9.65
C LYS A 150 8.83 -10.38 8.21
N LEU A 151 8.00 -10.02 7.25
CA LEU A 151 8.41 -9.75 5.86
C LEU A 151 9.26 -8.48 5.76
N ASN A 152 8.84 -7.39 6.41
CA ASN A 152 9.63 -6.14 6.45
C ASN A 152 11.02 -6.35 7.07
N ALA A 153 11.16 -7.24 8.06
CA ALA A 153 12.44 -7.59 8.68
C ALA A 153 13.42 -8.30 7.71
N GLN A 154 12.97 -8.82 6.56
CA GLN A 154 13.84 -9.44 5.54
C GLN A 154 14.40 -8.42 4.52
N ILE A 155 13.78 -7.24 4.39
CA ILE A 155 14.17 -6.21 3.42
C ILE A 155 15.64 -5.76 3.60
N PRO A 156 16.19 -5.57 4.83
CA PRO A 156 17.59 -5.19 5.00
C PRO A 156 18.58 -6.23 4.49
N GLU A 157 18.32 -7.53 4.69
CA GLU A 157 19.18 -8.61 4.21
C GLU A 157 19.14 -8.71 2.67
N LEU A 158 17.95 -8.61 2.08
CA LEU A 158 17.78 -8.60 0.62
C LEU A 158 18.51 -7.39 -0.01
N LYS A 159 18.42 -6.21 0.62
CA LYS A 159 19.16 -5.03 0.18
C LYS A 159 20.67 -5.24 0.27
N ARG A 160 21.18 -5.74 1.40
CA ARG A 160 22.61 -6.03 1.59
C ARG A 160 23.12 -7.01 0.53
N ASP A 161 22.32 -7.99 0.14
CA ASP A 161 22.74 -8.99 -0.84
C ASP A 161 22.64 -8.48 -2.30
N LEU A 162 21.73 -7.54 -2.58
CA LEU A 162 21.76 -6.72 -3.79
C LEU A 162 23.01 -5.82 -3.85
N ASP A 163 23.39 -5.19 -2.73
CA ASP A 163 24.60 -4.37 -2.63
C ASP A 163 25.86 -5.22 -2.89
N LYS A 164 25.94 -6.43 -2.32
CA LYS A 164 27.01 -7.42 -2.63
C LYS A 164 27.03 -7.79 -4.12
N ALA A 165 25.87 -8.03 -4.74
CA ALA A 165 25.79 -8.36 -6.17
C ALA A 165 26.25 -7.19 -7.05
N SER A 166 25.96 -5.94 -6.67
CA SER A 166 26.48 -4.75 -7.36
C SER A 166 28.01 -4.66 -7.29
N ALA A 167 28.60 -4.94 -6.12
CA ALA A 167 30.05 -4.94 -5.92
C ALA A 167 30.74 -6.10 -6.67
N LEU A 168 30.09 -7.26 -6.79
CA LEU A 168 30.57 -8.36 -7.63
C LEU A 168 30.57 -7.97 -9.12
N ASN A 169 29.50 -7.34 -9.60
CA ASN A 169 29.41 -6.86 -10.99
C ASN A 169 30.48 -5.80 -11.32
N ALA A 170 30.86 -4.96 -10.35
CA ALA A 170 31.99 -4.03 -10.53
C ALA A 170 33.32 -4.79 -10.74
N LYS A 171 33.62 -5.80 -9.92
CA LYS A 171 34.82 -6.65 -10.06
C LYS A 171 34.84 -7.43 -11.37
N VAL A 172 33.69 -7.90 -11.87
CA VAL A 172 33.61 -8.58 -13.18
C VAL A 172 34.03 -7.63 -14.32
N ARG A 173 33.61 -6.35 -14.28
CA ARG A 173 34.02 -5.35 -15.28
C ARG A 173 35.51 -5.02 -15.21
N GLU A 174 36.07 -4.96 -14.01
CA GLU A 174 37.52 -4.78 -13.79
C GLU A 174 38.32 -5.94 -14.39
N LEU A 175 37.91 -7.19 -14.14
CA LEU A 175 38.52 -8.39 -14.72
C LEU A 175 38.38 -8.44 -16.25
N GLN A 176 37.23 -8.03 -16.81
CA GLN A 176 37.03 -7.91 -18.25
C GLN A 176 37.98 -6.88 -18.90
N SER A 177 38.18 -5.73 -18.25
CA SER A 177 39.15 -4.71 -18.68
C SER A 177 40.59 -5.24 -18.63
N GLY A 178 40.96 -5.94 -17.55
CA GLY A 178 42.25 -6.61 -17.41
C GLY A 178 42.51 -7.64 -18.51
N LEU A 179 41.52 -8.48 -18.83
CA LEU A 179 41.60 -9.46 -19.90
C LEU A 179 41.76 -8.81 -21.29
N GLY A 180 41.07 -7.69 -21.54
CA GLY A 180 41.24 -6.91 -22.77
C GLY A 180 42.66 -6.36 -22.92
N ASN A 181 43.25 -5.84 -21.85
CA ASN A 181 44.64 -5.38 -21.84
C ASN A 181 45.64 -6.53 -22.07
N ILE A 182 45.44 -7.69 -21.43
CA ILE A 182 46.27 -8.89 -21.63
C ILE A 182 46.18 -9.37 -23.08
N SER A 183 44.98 -9.40 -23.68
CA SER A 183 44.79 -9.76 -25.09
C SER A 183 45.55 -8.83 -26.04
N LYS A 184 45.48 -7.51 -25.80
CA LYS A 184 46.24 -6.51 -26.57
C LYS A 184 47.76 -6.69 -26.43
N MET A 185 48.25 -6.97 -25.22
CA MET A 185 49.68 -7.26 -24.99
C MET A 185 50.13 -8.54 -25.70
N LEU A 186 49.29 -9.58 -25.70
CA LEU A 186 49.59 -10.85 -26.38
C LEU A 186 49.63 -10.67 -27.91
N LYS A 187 48.69 -9.91 -28.49
CA LYS A 187 48.71 -9.56 -29.92
C LYS A 187 49.99 -8.78 -30.29
N GLN A 188 50.37 -7.78 -29.49
CA GLN A 188 51.64 -7.05 -29.67
C GLN A 188 52.88 -7.97 -29.58
N GLN A 189 52.92 -8.90 -28.63
CA GLN A 189 54.03 -9.85 -28.53
C GLN A 189 54.10 -10.78 -29.75
N ASN A 190 52.95 -11.28 -30.23
CA ASN A 190 52.88 -12.08 -31.44
C ASN A 190 53.39 -11.31 -32.68
N ASP A 191 52.94 -10.07 -32.89
CA ASP A 191 53.36 -9.25 -34.05
C ASP A 191 54.87 -8.99 -34.04
N ILE A 192 55.45 -8.75 -32.85
CA ILE A 192 56.90 -8.60 -32.68
C ILE A 192 57.64 -9.93 -32.97
N LEU A 193 57.14 -11.06 -32.47
CA LEU A 193 57.73 -12.39 -32.73
C LEU A 193 57.66 -12.78 -34.21
N GLN A 194 56.57 -12.47 -34.90
CA GLN A 194 56.40 -12.68 -36.35
C GLN A 194 57.45 -11.89 -37.15
N MET A 195 57.75 -10.65 -36.78
CA MET A 195 58.81 -9.86 -37.41
C MET A 195 60.22 -10.38 -37.06
N ILE A 196 60.46 -10.82 -35.82
CA ILE A 196 61.75 -11.40 -35.40
C ILE A 196 62.04 -12.71 -36.15
N SER A 197 61.04 -13.56 -36.36
CA SER A 197 61.18 -14.80 -37.15
C SER A 197 61.61 -14.55 -38.61
N ARG A 198 61.31 -13.36 -39.15
CA ARG A 198 61.71 -12.89 -40.49
C ARG A 198 63.08 -12.21 -40.51
N GLY A 199 63.86 -12.31 -39.42
CA GLY A 199 65.22 -11.77 -39.31
C GLY A 199 65.32 -10.30 -38.89
N TRP A 200 64.21 -9.65 -38.50
CA TRP A 200 64.23 -8.29 -37.97
C TRP A 200 64.56 -8.28 -36.46
N LYS A 201 64.99 -7.12 -35.96
CA LYS A 201 65.27 -6.88 -34.54
C LYS A 201 64.38 -5.75 -34.05
N TYR A 202 63.68 -5.93 -32.93
CA TYR A 202 62.81 -4.90 -32.37
C TYR A 202 63.55 -4.05 -31.33
N PHE A 203 63.45 -2.73 -31.44
CA PHE A 203 63.95 -1.78 -30.45
C PHE A 203 63.05 -0.53 -30.42
N ARG A 204 62.62 -0.13 -29.21
CA ARG A 204 61.85 1.11 -28.92
C ARG A 204 60.83 1.52 -30.02
N GLY A 205 59.87 0.64 -30.31
CA GLY A 205 58.78 0.92 -31.25
C GLY A 205 59.16 0.83 -32.74
N ASN A 206 60.36 0.35 -33.08
CA ASN A 206 60.84 0.18 -34.44
C ASN A 206 61.39 -1.24 -34.66
N PHE A 207 61.32 -1.71 -35.91
CA PHE A 207 62.02 -2.90 -36.39
C PHE A 207 63.20 -2.51 -37.27
N TYR A 208 64.32 -3.21 -37.08
CA TYR A 208 65.56 -3.00 -37.80
C TYR A 208 65.99 -4.27 -38.52
N TYR A 209 66.35 -4.18 -39.80
CA TYR A 209 66.89 -5.29 -40.59
C TYR A 209 68.36 -5.04 -40.90
N PHE A 210 69.22 -5.92 -40.41
CA PHE A 210 70.67 -5.88 -40.65
C PHE A 210 70.97 -6.80 -41.84
N SER A 211 71.46 -6.25 -42.94
CA SER A 211 71.67 -7.00 -44.18
C SER A 211 72.76 -8.07 -44.05
N LEU A 212 72.60 -9.19 -44.75
CA LEU A 212 73.65 -10.21 -44.93
C LEU A 212 74.43 -10.05 -46.24
N ILE A 213 74.00 -9.14 -47.14
CA ILE A 213 74.55 -8.96 -48.50
C ILE A 213 74.89 -7.49 -48.70
N LYS A 214 76.11 -7.21 -49.18
CA LYS A 214 76.60 -5.85 -49.42
C LYS A 214 75.93 -5.19 -50.63
N LYS A 215 75.71 -3.87 -50.58
CA LYS A 215 75.09 -3.03 -51.63
C LYS A 215 75.67 -1.61 -51.64
N THR A 216 75.55 -0.91 -52.77
CA THR A 216 75.71 0.55 -52.82
C THR A 216 74.60 1.21 -52.00
N TRP A 217 74.80 2.45 -51.53
CA TRP A 217 73.84 3.12 -50.64
C TRP A 217 72.44 3.23 -51.28
N TYR A 218 72.37 3.66 -52.55
CA TYR A 218 71.10 3.72 -53.30
C TYR A 218 70.45 2.33 -53.46
N SER A 219 71.25 1.29 -53.77
CA SER A 219 70.76 -0.08 -53.89
C SER A 219 70.26 -0.65 -52.55
N ALA A 220 70.83 -0.19 -51.44
CA ALA A 220 70.42 -0.54 -50.09
C ALA A 220 69.10 0.15 -49.71
N GLN A 221 68.94 1.44 -50.02
CA GLN A 221 67.67 2.15 -49.83
C GLN A 221 66.54 1.51 -50.65
N GLN A 222 66.77 1.16 -51.92
CA GLN A 222 65.75 0.46 -52.74
C GLN A 222 65.37 -0.91 -52.15
N PHE A 223 66.31 -1.65 -51.55
CA PHE A 223 65.99 -2.87 -50.82
C PHE A 223 65.13 -2.60 -49.57
N CYS A 224 65.43 -1.54 -48.82
CA CYS A 224 64.60 -1.16 -47.67
C CYS A 224 63.18 -0.77 -48.10
N LEU A 225 63.03 0.04 -49.16
CA LEU A 225 61.74 0.46 -49.70
C LEU A 225 60.89 -0.75 -50.14
N SER A 226 61.51 -1.78 -50.72
CA SER A 226 60.85 -3.06 -51.06
C SER A 226 60.34 -3.89 -49.85
N ARG A 227 60.47 -3.36 -48.63
CA ARG A 227 60.10 -3.99 -47.34
C ARG A 227 59.37 -3.03 -46.39
N ASP A 228 58.74 -1.98 -46.95
CA ASP A 228 58.04 -0.92 -46.21
C ASP A 228 58.94 -0.27 -45.15
N SER A 229 60.18 0.07 -45.55
CA SER A 229 61.23 0.55 -44.65
C SER A 229 62.20 1.47 -45.38
N HIS A 230 63.01 2.21 -44.63
CA HIS A 230 64.06 3.09 -45.17
C HIS A 230 65.40 2.73 -44.52
N LEU A 231 66.53 3.16 -45.06
CA LEU A 231 67.80 3.10 -44.34
C LEU A 231 67.70 3.90 -43.04
N THR A 232 68.24 3.34 -41.95
CA THR A 232 67.94 3.83 -40.59
C THR A 232 68.36 5.27 -40.34
N SER A 233 67.41 6.10 -39.91
CA SER A 233 67.72 7.30 -39.13
C SER A 233 68.21 6.95 -37.73
N VAL A 234 68.80 7.94 -37.05
CA VAL A 234 69.21 7.86 -35.65
C VAL A 234 68.71 9.10 -34.92
N THR A 235 67.72 8.94 -34.03
CA THR A 235 67.07 10.05 -33.31
C THR A 235 67.45 10.11 -31.84
N SER A 236 68.18 9.11 -31.31
CA SER A 236 68.59 9.09 -29.91
C SER A 236 69.92 8.37 -29.69
N GLU A 237 70.60 8.74 -28.60
CA GLU A 237 71.81 8.06 -28.12
C GLU A 237 71.58 6.58 -27.85
N SER A 238 70.40 6.21 -27.32
CA SER A 238 70.01 4.82 -27.11
C SER A 238 69.79 4.03 -28.40
N GLU A 239 69.38 4.70 -29.48
CA GLU A 239 69.27 4.09 -30.81
C GLU A 239 70.65 3.92 -31.43
N GLN A 240 71.51 4.94 -31.35
CA GLN A 240 72.92 4.82 -31.75
C GLN A 240 73.62 3.68 -31.01
N GLU A 241 73.39 3.55 -29.70
CA GLU A 241 73.93 2.47 -28.87
C GLU A 241 73.44 1.08 -29.31
N PHE A 242 72.14 0.92 -29.55
CA PHE A 242 71.57 -0.30 -30.10
C PHE A 242 72.21 -0.64 -31.45
N LEU A 243 72.30 0.33 -32.36
CA LEU A 243 72.84 0.13 -33.70
C LEU A 243 74.33 -0.28 -33.66
N TYR A 244 75.22 0.49 -33.03
CA TYR A 244 76.66 0.20 -33.05
C TYR A 244 77.01 -1.12 -32.32
N LYS A 245 76.22 -1.53 -31.32
CA LYS A 245 76.39 -2.84 -30.67
C LYS A 245 75.92 -3.97 -31.59
N MET A 246 74.81 -3.77 -32.31
CA MET A 246 74.27 -4.79 -33.21
C MET A 246 75.06 -4.98 -34.51
N THR A 247 75.92 -4.03 -34.92
CA THR A 247 76.80 -4.24 -36.10
C THR A 247 77.88 -5.30 -35.88
N GLY A 248 78.24 -5.61 -34.62
CA GLY A 248 79.33 -6.54 -34.30
C GLY A 248 80.71 -6.08 -34.79
N GLY A 249 80.91 -4.78 -35.01
CA GLY A 249 82.15 -4.21 -35.54
C GLY A 249 82.27 -4.24 -37.08
N LEU A 250 81.27 -4.75 -37.79
CA LEU A 250 81.20 -4.64 -39.25
C LEU A 250 80.63 -3.28 -39.67
N THR A 251 80.96 -2.84 -40.89
CA THR A 251 80.53 -1.53 -41.43
C THR A 251 79.15 -1.63 -42.11
N TYR A 252 78.20 -0.76 -41.70
CA TYR A 252 76.85 -0.72 -42.26
C TYR A 252 76.43 0.70 -42.69
N TRP A 253 75.86 0.84 -43.89
CA TRP A 253 75.11 2.02 -44.33
C TRP A 253 73.94 2.33 -43.39
N ILE A 254 73.78 3.62 -43.11
CA ILE A 254 72.62 4.23 -42.44
C ILE A 254 71.95 5.23 -43.39
N GLY A 255 70.80 5.78 -43.01
CA GLY A 255 69.98 6.62 -43.89
C GLY A 255 70.52 8.02 -44.18
N LEU A 256 71.74 8.36 -43.74
CA LEU A 256 72.29 9.71 -43.84
C LEU A 256 73.02 9.92 -45.17
N THR A 257 72.67 11.00 -45.86
CA THR A 257 73.21 11.36 -47.19
C THR A 257 73.24 12.89 -47.35
N LYS A 258 74.11 13.41 -48.22
CA LYS A 258 74.18 14.84 -48.59
C LYS A 258 73.20 15.14 -49.73
N ALA A 259 72.55 16.32 -49.74
CA ALA A 259 71.71 16.78 -50.85
C ALA A 259 71.85 18.27 -51.18
N GLY A 260 71.35 18.64 -52.36
CA GLY A 260 71.36 20.00 -52.87
C GLY A 260 72.76 20.49 -53.27
N SER A 261 72.82 21.74 -53.74
CA SER A 261 74.08 22.42 -54.06
C SER A 261 74.88 22.83 -52.81
N GLU A 262 74.27 22.78 -51.63
CA GLU A 262 74.87 23.20 -50.34
C GLU A 262 75.55 22.03 -49.60
N GLY A 263 75.25 20.77 -49.97
CA GLY A 263 75.93 19.59 -49.45
C GLY A 263 75.60 19.22 -48.00
N GLU A 264 74.55 19.79 -47.42
CA GLU A 264 74.09 19.48 -46.06
C GLU A 264 73.51 18.06 -45.95
N TRP A 265 73.60 17.51 -44.73
CA TRP A 265 73.15 16.16 -44.41
C TRP A 265 71.64 16.09 -44.12
N TYR A 266 70.99 15.03 -44.61
CA TYR A 266 69.60 14.69 -44.31
C TYR A 266 69.41 13.18 -44.16
N TRP A 267 68.30 12.76 -43.55
CA TRP A 267 67.89 11.37 -43.45
C TRP A 267 66.92 10.99 -44.59
N VAL A 268 67.15 9.85 -45.24
CA VAL A 268 66.32 9.33 -46.34
C VAL A 268 64.97 8.74 -45.89
N ASP A 269 64.63 8.84 -44.61
CA ASP A 269 63.31 8.51 -44.04
C ASP A 269 62.52 9.75 -43.60
N ASP A 270 62.92 10.92 -44.13
CA ASP A 270 62.37 12.26 -43.85
C ASP A 270 62.42 12.69 -42.37
N THR A 271 63.17 11.98 -41.52
CA THR A 271 63.51 12.43 -40.17
C THR A 271 64.27 13.76 -40.22
N PRO A 272 63.88 14.79 -39.45
CA PRO A 272 64.65 16.04 -39.36
C PRO A 272 66.08 15.81 -38.86
N PHE A 273 67.07 16.33 -39.60
CA PHE A 273 68.48 16.22 -39.23
C PHE A 273 68.88 17.32 -38.23
N ASP A 274 69.02 16.95 -36.96
CA ASP A 274 69.61 17.82 -35.93
C ASP A 274 71.14 17.75 -35.98
N LYS A 275 71.76 18.77 -36.58
CA LYS A 275 73.21 18.91 -36.73
C LYS A 275 73.95 18.99 -35.39
N VAL A 276 73.34 19.57 -34.36
CA VAL A 276 73.95 19.73 -33.02
C VAL A 276 73.95 18.38 -32.31
N GLN A 277 72.80 17.72 -32.22
CA GLN A 277 72.67 16.40 -31.58
C GLN A 277 73.42 15.30 -32.32
N SER A 278 73.60 15.42 -33.64
CA SER A 278 74.34 14.47 -34.48
C SER A 278 75.86 14.61 -34.38
N THR A 279 76.39 15.78 -34.02
CA THR A 279 77.84 16.04 -33.96
C THR A 279 78.59 15.03 -33.07
N ARG A 280 77.95 14.55 -31.99
CA ARG A 280 78.51 13.55 -31.07
C ARG A 280 78.50 12.10 -31.57
N PHE A 281 77.92 11.82 -32.73
CA PHE A 281 77.83 10.49 -33.32
C PHE A 281 78.83 10.23 -34.45
N TRP A 282 79.43 11.28 -35.01
CA TRP A 282 80.57 11.18 -35.92
C TRP A 282 81.83 10.70 -35.19
N ILE A 283 82.68 9.98 -35.92
CA ILE A 283 84.05 9.67 -35.48
C ILE A 283 84.85 10.98 -35.44
N PRO A 284 85.75 11.20 -34.45
CA PRO A 284 86.61 12.38 -34.44
C PRO A 284 87.42 12.51 -35.74
N GLY A 285 87.21 13.62 -36.47
CA GLY A 285 87.77 13.87 -37.80
C GLY A 285 86.75 13.77 -38.94
N GLU A 286 85.62 13.07 -38.73
CA GLU A 286 84.54 12.94 -39.70
C GLU A 286 83.42 13.98 -39.46
N PRO A 287 82.63 14.37 -40.47
CA PRO A 287 82.76 13.99 -41.88
C PRO A 287 83.94 14.70 -42.56
N ASN A 288 84.82 13.94 -43.21
CA ASN A 288 86.08 14.46 -43.78
C ASN A 288 85.98 14.79 -45.28
N ASN A 289 85.00 14.21 -46.00
CA ASN A 289 84.75 14.42 -47.42
C ASN A 289 85.94 14.04 -48.34
N ALA A 290 86.56 12.88 -48.14
CA ALA A 290 87.75 12.44 -48.86
C ALA A 290 87.55 12.44 -50.38
N GLU A 291 88.59 12.88 -51.11
CA GLU A 291 88.58 13.02 -52.58
C GLU A 291 87.41 13.89 -53.13
N ASN A 292 86.72 14.62 -52.25
CA ASN A 292 85.44 15.31 -52.48
C ASN A 292 84.26 14.43 -52.93
N ASN A 293 84.29 13.12 -52.63
CA ASN A 293 83.35 12.13 -53.17
C ASN A 293 82.59 11.31 -52.09
N GLU A 294 82.51 11.79 -50.85
CA GLU A 294 81.92 11.03 -49.72
C GLU A 294 80.53 11.56 -49.33
N HIS A 295 79.50 11.21 -50.09
CA HIS A 295 78.15 11.79 -49.94
C HIS A 295 77.14 10.95 -49.13
N CYS A 296 77.55 9.79 -48.59
CA CYS A 296 76.69 8.89 -47.81
C CYS A 296 77.39 8.45 -46.53
N ALA A 297 76.66 8.26 -45.42
CA ALA A 297 77.26 7.88 -44.13
C ALA A 297 77.00 6.42 -43.72
N ASN A 298 77.96 5.84 -43.01
CA ASN A 298 77.91 4.49 -42.46
C ASN A 298 78.35 4.46 -40.99
N ILE A 299 77.88 3.47 -40.22
CA ILE A 299 78.43 3.11 -38.90
C ILE A 299 79.67 2.23 -39.14
N LYS A 300 80.83 2.72 -38.68
CA LYS A 300 82.17 2.13 -38.92
C LYS A 300 82.89 1.62 -37.67
N LYS A 301 82.53 2.11 -36.48
CA LYS A 301 83.12 1.69 -35.18
C LYS A 301 82.04 1.21 -34.21
N SER A 302 82.41 0.36 -33.25
CA SER A 302 81.51 -0.05 -32.16
C SER A 302 81.59 0.92 -30.98
N SER A 303 81.15 2.16 -31.22
CA SER A 303 81.16 3.27 -30.24
C SER A 303 80.05 4.29 -30.55
N LEU A 304 79.68 5.14 -29.58
CA LEU A 304 78.72 6.23 -29.82
C LEU A 304 79.20 7.16 -30.95
N GLN A 305 80.48 7.52 -30.95
CA GLN A 305 81.18 8.11 -32.09
C GLN A 305 81.54 7.00 -33.09
N SER A 306 80.74 6.83 -34.14
CA SER A 306 80.93 5.75 -35.12
C SER A 306 80.56 6.08 -36.56
N TRP A 307 79.94 7.22 -36.85
CA TRP A 307 79.61 7.60 -38.22
C TRP A 307 80.84 8.07 -38.99
N ASN A 308 80.84 7.76 -40.29
CA ASN A 308 81.89 8.05 -41.25
C ASN A 308 81.22 8.33 -42.60
N ASP A 309 81.58 9.40 -43.31
CA ASP A 309 81.12 9.60 -44.68
C ASP A 309 82.00 8.81 -45.65
N VAL A 310 81.41 8.22 -46.69
CA VAL A 310 82.16 7.49 -47.72
C VAL A 310 81.40 7.54 -49.04
N SER A 311 82.08 7.26 -50.16
CA SER A 311 81.43 7.26 -51.47
C SER A 311 80.24 6.29 -51.55
N CYS A 312 79.09 6.79 -52.00
CA CYS A 312 77.81 6.10 -52.02
C CYS A 312 77.82 4.79 -52.83
N ASP A 313 78.74 4.67 -53.79
CA ASP A 313 78.92 3.49 -54.63
C ASP A 313 79.68 2.34 -53.95
N ASN A 314 80.20 2.55 -52.73
CA ASN A 314 80.84 1.49 -51.96
C ASN A 314 79.83 0.39 -51.56
N ALA A 315 80.20 -0.86 -51.82
CA ALA A 315 79.43 -2.02 -51.42
C ALA A 315 79.64 -2.33 -49.92
N LEU A 316 78.76 -1.82 -49.06
CA LEU A 316 78.73 -2.09 -47.61
C LEU A 316 77.48 -2.88 -47.22
N LEU A 317 77.46 -3.44 -46.01
CA LEU A 317 76.21 -3.92 -45.41
C LEU A 317 75.33 -2.69 -45.12
N PHE A 318 74.06 -2.89 -44.74
CA PHE A 318 73.12 -1.80 -44.51
C PHE A 318 72.05 -2.16 -43.46
N ILE A 319 71.50 -1.13 -42.81
CA ILE A 319 70.45 -1.28 -41.78
C ILE A 319 69.19 -0.57 -42.25
N CYS A 320 68.12 -1.33 -42.49
CA CYS A 320 66.78 -0.77 -42.69
C CYS A 320 66.08 -0.55 -41.35
N LYS A 321 65.19 0.45 -41.26
CA LYS A 321 64.32 0.79 -40.12
C LYS A 321 62.88 0.96 -40.60
N ARG A 322 61.92 0.49 -39.81
CA ARG A 322 60.49 0.81 -39.96
C ARG A 322 59.77 0.85 -38.60
N PRO A 323 58.73 1.67 -38.42
CA PRO A 323 57.94 1.67 -37.20
C PRO A 323 57.21 0.33 -36.97
N TYR A 324 56.96 0.00 -35.71
CA TYR A 324 55.95 -0.99 -35.32
C TYR A 324 54.57 -0.33 -35.36
N VAL A 325 53.80 -0.66 -36.39
CA VAL A 325 52.36 -0.41 -36.43
C VAL A 325 51.66 -1.68 -35.90
N PRO A 326 50.86 -1.60 -34.83
CA PRO A 326 50.06 -2.73 -34.36
C PRO A 326 49.10 -3.22 -35.45
N SER A 327 48.92 -4.53 -35.61
CA SER A 327 47.87 -5.03 -36.51
C SER A 327 46.47 -4.67 -35.98
N GLU A 328 45.63 -4.09 -36.85
CA GLU A 328 44.24 -3.76 -36.52
C GLU A 328 43.44 -5.01 -36.09
N PRO A 329 42.41 -4.88 -35.22
CA PRO A 329 41.70 -5.97 -34.52
C PRO A 329 41.44 -7.26 -35.31
#